data_AF-A0A256Z6U5-F1
#
_entry.id   AF-A0A256Z6U5-F1
#
_cell.length_a   1.000
_cell.length_b   1.000
_cell.length_c   1.000
_cell.angle_alpha   90.00
_cell.angle_beta   90.00
_cell.angle_gamma   90.00
#
_symmetry.space_group_name_H-M   'P 1'
#
loop_
_entity.id
_entity.type
_entity.pdbx_description
1 polymer ?
#
loop_
_entity_poly.entity_id
_entity_poly.type
_entity_poly.pdbx_seq_one_letter_code
_entity_poly.pdbx_strand_id
1 'polypeptide(L)' 'MKLFIDSSVFLKLILDEPGADKAQEILEIIEENKALGYITSLILEEVSFKLVFAKASEVLNTRNI' A
#
# COMPACT_ATOMS: atom_id res chain seq x y z
N MET A 1 5.62 3.61 19.58
CA MET A 1 6.45 2.75 18.71
C MET A 1 6.72 3.48 17.39
N LYS A 2 7.86 3.26 16.72
CA LYS A 2 8.17 3.85 15.42
C LYS A 2 8.16 2.74 14.37
N LEU A 3 7.38 2.91 13.30
CA LEU A 3 7.20 1.91 12.25
C LEU A 3 7.60 2.49 10.90
N PHE A 4 8.56 1.84 10.23
CA PHE A 4 8.83 2.09 8.83
C PHE A 4 7.87 1.26 7.99
N ILE A 5 7.08 1.91 7.13
CA ILE A 5 6.01 1.24 6.37
C ILE A 5 6.49 0.97 4.95
N ASP A 6 6.37 -0.28 4.54
CA ASP A 6 6.69 -0.74 3.19
C ASP A 6 5.48 -0.54 2.23
N SER A 7 5.76 -0.48 0.92
CA SER A 7 4.73 -0.30 -0.11
C SER A 7 3.70 -1.43 -0.09
N SER A 8 4.09 -2.66 0.27
CA SER A 8 3.21 -3.81 0.35
C SER A 8 2.06 -3.64 1.34
N VAL A 9 2.23 -2.87 2.42
CA VAL A 9 1.14 -2.60 3.39
C VAL A 9 0.01 -1.85 2.71
N PHE A 10 0.34 -0.79 1.97
CA PHE A 10 -0.67 -0.02 1.22
C PHE A 10 -1.29 -0.85 0.09
N LEU A 11 -0.46 -1.54 -0.69
CA LEU A 11 -0.91 -2.28 -1.88
C LEU A 11 -1.84 -3.44 -1.50
N LYS A 12 -1.51 -4.19 -0.46
CA LYS A 12 -2.37 -5.29 0.02
C LYS A 12 -3.76 -4.79 0.39
N LEU A 13 -3.83 -3.66 1.08
CA LEU A 13 -5.09 -3.06 1.50
C LEU A 13 -5.89 -2.51 0.30
N ILE A 14 -5.23 -1.75 -0.59
CA ILE A 14 -5.89 -1.08 -1.71
C ILE A 14 -6.37 -2.09 -2.78
N LEU A 15 -5.62 -3.17 -3.00
CA LEU A 15 -5.91 -4.18 -4.01
C LEU A 15 -6.68 -5.40 -3.47
N ASP A 16 -7.07 -5.38 -2.19
CA ASP A 16 -7.76 -6.48 -1.51
C ASP A 16 -7.03 -7.84 -1.66
N GLU A 17 -5.72 -7.82 -1.46
CA GLU A 17 -4.88 -9.02 -1.56
C GLU A 17 -4.77 -9.78 -0.22
N PRO A 18 -4.35 -11.06 -0.23
CA PRO A 18 -4.09 -11.80 1.01
C PRO A 18 -3.17 -11.05 1.99
N GLY A 19 -3.69 -10.79 3.19
CA GLY A 19 -3.02 -10.00 4.23
C GLY A 19 -3.48 -8.54 4.32
N ALA A 20 -4.55 -8.15 3.60
CA ALA A 20 -5.19 -6.84 3.73
C ALA A 20 -5.66 -6.54 5.17
N ASP A 21 -6.15 -7.55 5.87
CA ASP A 21 -6.51 -7.51 7.30
C ASP A 21 -5.36 -7.03 8.17
N LYS A 22 -4.18 -7.64 8.01
CA LYS A 22 -2.97 -7.25 8.77
C LYS A 22 -2.45 -5.88 8.37
N ALA A 23 -2.56 -5.54 7.09
CA ALA A 23 -2.18 -4.22 6.61
C ALA A 23 -3.09 -3.13 7.21
N GLN A 24 -4.39 -3.40 7.29
CA GLN A 24 -5.35 -2.53 7.96
C GLN A 24 -5.00 -2.35 9.43
N GLU A 25 -4.75 -3.43 10.17
CA GLU A 25 -4.34 -3.34 11.58
C GLU A 25 -3.10 -2.45 11.78
N ILE A 26 -2.09 -2.56 10.89
CA ILE A 26 -0.88 -1.72 10.94
C ILE A 26 -1.21 -0.24 10.72
N LEU A 27 -2.13 0.09 9.82
CA LEU A 27 -2.52 1.47 9.56
C LEU A 27 -3.42 2.03 10.67
N GLU A 28 -4.35 1.22 11.20
CA GLU A 28 -5.22 1.61 12.32
C GLU A 28 -4.42 1.96 13.56
N ILE A 29 -3.38 1.19 13.94
CA ILE A 29 -2.55 1.56 15.09
C ILE A 29 -1.80 2.90 14.90
N ILE A 30 -1.56 3.31 13.66
CA ILE A 30 -0.95 4.61 13.33
C ILE A 30 -2.02 5.71 13.43
N GLU A 31 -3.20 5.50 12.85
CA GLU A 31 -4.34 6.43 12.90
C GLU A 31 -4.79 6.68 14.35
N GLU A 32 -4.80 5.65 15.19
CA GLU A 32 -5.14 5.73 16.61
C GLU A 32 -4.01 6.33 17.47
N ASN A 33 -2.94 6.83 16.87
CA ASN A 33 -1.76 7.40 17.55
C ASN A 33 -1.03 6.41 18.49
N LYS A 34 -1.23 5.10 18.34
CA LYS A 34 -0.52 4.06 19.11
C LYS A 34 0.90 3.81 18.55
N ALA A 35 1.12 4.16 17.28
CA ALA A 35 2.43 4.13 16.63
C ALA A 35 2.66 5.36 15.74
N LEU A 36 3.93 5.72 15.54
CA LEU A 36 4.35 6.72 14.56
C LEU A 36 4.81 6.00 13.30
N GLY A 37 4.03 6.10 12.22
CA GLY A 37 4.36 5.58 10.90
C GLY A 37 5.19 6.57 10.09
N TYR A 38 6.17 6.07 9.34
CA TYR A 38 6.92 6.88 8.37
C TYR A 38 7.25 6.05 7.12
N ILE A 39 7.32 6.76 6.00
CA ILE A 39 7.68 6.22 4.68
C ILE A 39 8.79 7.08 4.09
N THR A 40 9.52 6.53 3.12
CA THR A 40 10.36 7.35 2.23
C THR A 40 9.54 7.80 1.02
N SER A 41 10.03 8.81 0.30
CA SER A 41 9.44 9.20 -0.99
C SER A 41 9.42 8.06 -2.00
N LEU A 42 10.41 7.15 -1.95
CA LEU A 42 10.47 5.98 -2.83
C LEU A 42 9.30 5.02 -2.60
N ILE A 43 8.86 4.83 -1.35
CA ILE A 43 7.68 4.00 -1.06
C ILE A 43 6.41 4.63 -1.66
N LEU A 44 6.26 5.94 -1.54
CA LEU A 44 5.13 6.67 -2.14
C LEU A 44 5.14 6.55 -3.68
N GLU A 45 6.31 6.71 -4.30
CA GLU A 45 6.49 6.56 -5.75
C GLU A 45 6.14 5.14 -6.21
N GLU A 46 6.59 4.12 -5.49
CA GLU A 46 6.31 2.72 -5.81
C GLU A 46 4.81 2.41 -5.75
N VAL A 47 4.13 2.81 -4.66
CA VAL A 47 2.68 2.60 -4.51
C VAL A 47 1.94 3.31 -5.64
N SER A 48 2.26 4.58 -5.89
CA SER A 48 1.63 5.38 -6.94
C SER A 48 1.82 4.77 -8.32
N PHE A 49 3.06 4.37 -8.65
CA PHE A 49 3.40 3.76 -9.93
C PHE A 49 2.62 2.46 -10.14
N LYS A 50 2.60 1.57 -9.16
CA LYS A 50 1.89 0.29 -9.25
C LYS A 50 0.38 0.47 -9.40
N LEU A 51 -0.23 1.41 -8.71
CA LEU A 51 -1.67 1.70 -8.84
C LEU A 51 -2.00 2.29 -10.21
N VAL A 52 -1.20 3.23 -10.72
CA VAL A 52 -1.38 3.79 -12.06
C VAL A 52 -1.19 2.71 -13.12
N PHE A 53 -0.18 1.86 -12.98
CA PHE A 53 0.09 0.77 -13.91
C PHE A 53 -1.05 -0.27 -13.90
N ALA A 54 -1.51 -0.68 -12.72
CA ALA A 54 -2.65 -1.59 -12.57
C ALA A 54 -3.90 -1.00 -13.24
N LYS A 55 -4.18 0.30 -13.02
CA LYS A 55 -5.33 0.96 -13.64
C LYS A 55 -5.19 1.09 -15.15
N ALA A 56 -4.00 1.39 -15.65
CA ALA A 56 -3.73 1.44 -17.08
C ALA A 56 -3.94 0.07 -17.73
N SER A 57 -3.46 -1.01 -17.10
CA SER A 57 -3.65 -2.38 -17.58
C SER A 57 -5.12 -2.78 -17.65
N GLU A 58 -5.90 -2.42 -16.62
CA GLU A 58 -7.36 -2.62 -16.60
C GLU A 58 -8.04 -1.88 -17.77
N VAL A 59 -7.73 -0.59 -17.97
CA VAL A 59 -8.34 0.25 -19.02
C VAL A 59 -7.96 -0.21 -20.43
N LEU A 60 -6.72 -0.65 -20.63
CA LEU A 60 -6.20 -1.11 -21.92
C LEU A 60 -6.53 -2.59 -22.21
N ASN A 61 -7.17 -3.29 -21.27
CA ASN A 61 -7.44 -4.73 -21.32
C ASN A 61 -6.18 -5.55 -21.63
N THR A 62 -5.04 -5.11 -21.10
CA THR A 62 -3.78 -5.83 -21.18
C THR A 62 -3.65 -6.72 -19.95
N ARG A 63 -3.23 -7.97 -20.12
CA ARG A 63 -2.91 -8.83 -18.97
C ARG A 63 -1.81 -8.16 -18.15
N ASN A 64 -2.02 -8.10 -16.84
CA ASN A 64 -0.97 -7.73 -15.89
C ASN A 64 0.24 -8.64 -16.14
N ILE A 65 1.34 -8.08 -16.61
CA ILE A 65 2.66 -8.74 -16.64
C ILE A 65 3.27 -8.59 -15.26
#